data_AF-A0A068YVT6-F1
#
_entry.id   AF-A0A068YVT6-F1
#
_cell.length_a   1.000
_cell.length_b   1.000
_cell.length_c   1.000
_cell.angle_alpha   90.00
_cell.angle_beta   90.00
_cell.angle_gamma   90.00
#
_symmetry.space_group_name_H-M   'P 1'
#
loop_
_entity.id
_entity.type
_entity.pdbx_description
1 polymer ?
#
loop_
_entity_poly.entity_id
_entity_poly.type
_entity_poly.pdbx_seq_one_letter_code
_entity_poly.pdbx_strand_id
1 'polypeptide(L)' 'MFAPKYKIESNGTLASELLLDINFDHLYDSSSLAVAIAAKSITLPVQQEVRVVRVPDGEVIFRTKVGEAANTTFS' A
#
# COMPACT_ATOMS: atom_id res chain seq x y z
N MET A 1 7.03 -22.77 -12.23
CA MET A 1 6.59 -21.35 -12.31
C MET A 1 6.58 -20.83 -10.89
N PHE A 2 7.40 -19.84 -10.55
CA PHE A 2 7.35 -19.24 -9.21
C PHE A 2 6.11 -18.33 -9.15
N ALA A 3 5.32 -18.44 -8.09
CA ALA A 3 4.22 -17.51 -7.88
C ALA A 3 4.80 -16.09 -7.69
N PRO A 4 4.20 -15.05 -8.30
CA PRO A 4 4.66 -13.69 -8.12
C PRO A 4 4.53 -13.28 -6.66
N LYS A 5 5.56 -12.60 -6.15
CA LYS A 5 5.54 -11.97 -4.82
C LYS A 5 5.15 -10.51 -4.94
N TYR A 6 4.50 -9.99 -3.91
CA TYR A 6 4.05 -8.61 -3.84
C TYR A 6 4.66 -7.92 -2.64
N LYS A 7 5.09 -6.66 -2.83
CA LYS A 7 5.69 -5.84 -1.78
C LYS A 7 4.91 -4.55 -1.64
N ILE A 8 4.73 -4.08 -0.41
CA ILE A 8 4.13 -2.77 -0.14
C ILE A 8 5.26 -1.76 -0.01
N GLU A 9 5.19 -0.68 -0.76
CA GLU A 9 6.11 0.45 -0.68
C GLU A 9 5.33 1.71 -0.29
N SER A 10 5.95 2.57 0.51
CA SER A 10 5.42 3.91 0.77
C SER A 10 6.54 4.94 0.79
N ASN A 11 6.19 6.18 0.46
CA ASN A 11 7.10 7.32 0.54
C ASN A 11 7.13 7.97 1.93
N GLY A 12 6.38 7.42 2.89
CA GLY A 12 6.37 7.83 4.30
C GLY A 12 6.52 6.65 5.26
N THR A 13 6.50 6.94 6.56
CA THR A 13 6.42 5.88 7.58
C THR A 13 4.99 5.36 7.61
N LEU A 14 4.76 4.07 7.32
CA LEU A 14 3.44 3.49 7.50
C LEU A 14 3.22 3.26 8.99
N ALA A 15 2.19 3.90 9.54
CA ALA A 15 1.66 3.58 10.85
C ALA A 15 0.33 2.87 10.62
N SER A 16 0.30 1.55 10.82
CA SER A 16 -0.97 0.83 10.79
C SER A 16 -1.74 1.15 12.07
N GLU A 17 -2.97 1.68 11.95
CA GLU A 17 -3.90 1.74 13.09
C GLU A 17 -4.27 0.35 13.64
N LEU A 18 -3.93 -0.72 12.89
CA LEU A 18 -4.15 -2.11 13.31
C LEU A 18 -3.10 -2.66 14.27
N LEU A 19 -2.17 -1.84 14.79
CA LEU A 19 -1.09 -2.28 15.69
C LEU A 19 -0.21 -3.41 15.12
N LEU A 20 -0.26 -3.60 13.79
CA LEU A 20 0.61 -4.52 13.10
C LEU A 20 1.85 -3.75 12.69
N ASP A 21 3.02 -4.23 13.11
CA ASP A 21 4.30 -3.84 12.53
C ASP A 21 4.29 -4.22 11.04
N ILE A 22 3.89 -3.27 10.20
CA ILE A 22 3.94 -3.46 8.75
C ILE A 22 5.39 -3.34 8.33
N ASN A 23 6.03 -4.50 8.18
CA ASN A 23 7.36 -4.58 7.61
C ASN A 23 7.27 -4.38 6.09
N PHE A 24 7.84 -3.29 5.60
CA PHE A 24 7.92 -2.96 4.16
C PHE A 24 8.74 -3.98 3.35
N ASP A 25 9.63 -4.71 4.01
CA ASP A 25 10.39 -5.80 3.39
C ASP A 25 9.61 -7.12 3.36
N HIS A 26 8.37 -7.15 3.85
CA HIS A 26 7.54 -8.34 3.77
C HIS A 26 7.04 -8.58 2.34
N LEU A 27 7.24 -9.83 1.89
CA LEU A 27 6.78 -10.31 0.59
C LEU A 27 5.52 -11.14 0.74
N TYR A 28 4.42 -10.63 0.21
CA TYR A 28 3.13 -11.31 0.18
C TYR A 28 3.02 -12.28 -1.00
N ASP A 29 2.43 -13.44 -0.75
CA ASP A 29 2.07 -14.43 -1.77
C ASP A 29 0.79 -14.09 -2.55
N SER A 30 -0.01 -13.15 -2.03
CA SER A 30 -1.29 -12.75 -2.61
C SER A 30 -1.36 -11.25 -2.81
N SER A 31 -1.72 -10.84 -4.03
CA SER A 31 -1.99 -9.44 -4.37
C SER A 31 -3.14 -8.87 -3.54
N SER A 32 -4.23 -9.62 -3.39
CA SER A 32 -5.42 -9.19 -2.63
C SER A 32 -5.08 -8.89 -1.17
N LEU A 33 -4.21 -9.70 -0.56
CA LEU A 33 -3.74 -9.46 0.81
C LEU A 33 -2.87 -8.20 0.89
N ALA A 34 -1.89 -8.08 -0.01
CA ALA A 34 -1.02 -6.90 -0.05
C ALA A 34 -1.81 -5.60 -0.29
N VAL A 35 -2.82 -5.63 -1.15
CA VAL A 35 -3.72 -4.51 -1.42
C VAL A 35 -4.58 -4.17 -0.21
N ALA A 36 -5.17 -5.17 0.44
CA ALA A 36 -5.99 -4.95 1.63
C ALA A 36 -5.18 -4.29 2.76
N ILE A 37 -3.94 -4.73 2.96
CA ILE A 37 -3.02 -4.14 3.93
C ILE A 37 -2.64 -2.73 3.51
N ALA A 38 -2.23 -2.51 2.26
CA ALA A 38 -1.89 -1.18 1.75
C ALA A 38 -3.07 -0.19 1.86
N ALA A 39 -4.29 -0.62 1.58
CA ALA A 39 -5.50 0.20 1.66
C ALA A 39 -5.94 0.50 3.11
N LYS A 40 -5.67 -0.42 4.04
CA LYS A 40 -5.94 -0.23 5.48
C LYS A 40 -4.77 0.41 6.24
N SER A 41 -3.64 0.64 5.58
CA SER A 41 -2.49 1.29 6.20
C SER A 41 -2.68 2.79 6.20
N ILE A 42 -2.31 3.41 7.32
CA ILE A 42 -2.22 4.86 7.42
C ILE A 42 -0.75 5.24 7.29
N THR A 43 -0.48 6.32 6.56
CA THR A 43 0.86 6.88 6.46
C THR A 43 1.02 8.03 7.42
N LEU A 44 2.22 8.19 8.00
CA LEU A 44 2.64 9.36 8.75
C LEU A 44 3.91 9.95 8.09
N PRO A 45 3.89 11.24 7.71
CA PRO A 45 2.76 12.17 7.79
C PRO A 45 1.55 11.72 6.95
N VAL A 46 0.34 12.05 7.42
CA VAL A 46 -0.94 11.67 6.79
C VAL A 46 -0.95 12.10 5.33
N GLN A 47 -1.34 11.16 4.44
CA GLN A 47 -1.40 11.30 2.98
C GLN A 47 -0.07 11.05 2.25
N GLN A 48 0.78 10.12 2.69
CA GLN A 48 1.83 9.61 1.80
C GLN A 48 1.28 8.48 0.91
N GLU A 49 1.81 8.39 -0.31
CA GLU A 49 1.43 7.35 -1.27
C GLU A 49 1.84 5.99 -0.72
N VAL A 50 0.93 5.03 -0.80
CA VAL A 50 1.18 3.61 -0.53
C VAL A 50 0.91 2.85 -1.81
N ARG A 51 1.87 2.05 -2.26
CA ARG A 51 1.76 1.29 -3.50
C ARG A 51 2.10 -0.18 -3.27
N VAL A 52 1.46 -1.05 -4.04
CA VAL A 52 1.77 -2.47 -4.07
C VAL A 52 2.47 -2.78 -5.38
N VAL A 53 3.66 -3.34 -5.27
CA VAL A 53 4.55 -3.66 -6.38
C VAL A 53 4.68 -5.16 -6.52
N ARG A 54 4.53 -5.67 -7.73
CA ARG A 54 4.84 -7.05 -8.08
C ARG A 54 6.35 -7.16 -8.27
N VAL A 55 7.02 -7.95 -7.43
CA VAL A 55 8.49 -8.08 -7.40
C VAL A 55 9.12 -8.57 -8.70
N PRO A 56 8.60 -9.60 -9.41
CA PRO A 56 9.29 -10.14 -10.58
C PRO A 56 9.52 -9.15 -11.73
N ASP A 57 8.70 -8.12 -11.86
CA ASP A 57 8.70 -7.18 -12.98
C ASP A 57 8.58 -5.70 -12.57
N GLY A 58 8.33 -5.43 -11.30
CA GLY A 58 8.16 -4.07 -10.77
C GLY A 58 6.81 -3.44 -11.07
N GLU A 59 5.81 -4.20 -11.55
CA GLU A 59 4.49 -3.65 -11.87
C GLU A 59 3.77 -3.16 -10.61
N VAL A 60 3.31 -1.90 -10.64
CA VAL A 60 2.46 -1.34 -9.59
C VAL A 60 1.03 -1.76 -9.83
N ILE A 61 0.52 -2.67 -8.99
CA ILE A 61 -0.85 -3.19 -9.12
C ILE A 61 -1.87 -2.37 -8.32
N PHE A 62 -1.41 -1.56 -7.38
CA PHE A 62 -2.26 -0.70 -6.55
C PHE A 62 -1.47 0.52 -6.07
N ARG A 63 -2.15 1.66 -5.97
CA ARG A 63 -1.64 2.90 -5.38
C ARG A 63 -2.76 3.63 -4.67
N THR A 64 -2.50 4.13 -3.46
CA THR A 64 -3.39 5.05 -2.76
C THR A 64 -3.13 6.47 -3.26
N LYS A 65 -4.18 7.26 -3.49
CA LYS A 65 -4.00 8.67 -3.83
C LYS A 65 -3.62 9.45 -2.57
N VAL A 66 -2.56 10.24 -2.66
CA VAL A 66 -2.25 11.31 -1.71
C VAL A 66 -3.34 12.39 -1.85
N GLY A 67 -4.20 12.52 -0.84
CA GLY A 67 -5.15 13.64 -0.75
C GLY A 67 -6.40 13.57 -1.64
N GLU A 68 -7.26 12.58 -1.44
CA GLU A 68 -8.69 12.70 -1.83
C GLU A 68 -9.59 12.71 -0.57
N ALA A 69 -9.14 13.46 0.45
CA ALA A 69 -9.94 13.82 1.61
C ALA A 69 -10.11 15.35 1.68
N ALA A 70 -10.52 15.98 0.57
CA ALA A 70 -11.16 17.31 0.52
C ALA A 70 -11.40 17.72 -0.94
N ASN A 71 -12.44 17.20 -1.61
CA ASN A 71 -13.32 17.97 -2.50
C ASN A 71 -14.28 17.03 -3.25
N THR A 72 -15.20 16.37 -2.55
CA THR A 72 -16.42 15.87 -3.18
C THR A 72 -17.54 16.87 -2.92
N THR A 73 -17.43 18.04 -3.53
CA THR A 73 -18.61 18.82 -3.86
C THR A 73 -19.28 18.09 -5.03
N PHE A 74 -20.29 17.28 -4.74
CA PHE A 74 -21.23 16.88 -5.79
C PHE A 74 -21.93 18.16 -6.25
N SER A 75 -21.64 18.62 -7.47
CA SER A 75 -22.43 19.64 -8.19
C SER A 75 -23.59 18.98 -8.91
#